data_AF-A0A6L9G357-F1
#
_entry.id   AF-A0A6L9G357-F1
#
_cell.length_a   1.000
_cell.length_b   1.000
_cell.length_c   1.000
_cell.angle_alpha   90.00
_cell.angle_beta   90.00
_cell.angle_gamma   90.00
#
_symmetry.space_group_name_H-M   'P 1'
#
loop_
_entity.id
_entity.type
_entity.pdbx_description
1 polymer ?
#
loop_
_entity_poly.entity_id
_entity_poly.type
_entity_poly.pdbx_seq_one_letter_code
_entity_poly.pdbx_strand_id
1 'polypeptide(L)'
;MTINAFPFPVDANGEAKPRPALCWWVPLPDPIGLADGMELHFATSKPQAHLLNGTPDSSKAPPAHEYDITFLVQQVDVSWDQSPGELAAFQMAKLEQKPTGESVSVKKPGSHSEALTRRISIIRAAVSNATGVEFDSDSISSAFDTVIRQIRRVQASYSLVSQWPMTFAAREVLPMIIPFETFSPDAEENHERNLSLYHLHTNGLEQAATPEPLTDQQEQMLHIAIDRDHAAFASYHRLRHDALVSLRRRGDYRSSLLSSASAAEVYLDELLLHMMWEEGIRPEDAGETFADPRTGTIKRLKTEYVPRLHGIWNPTQSGPTQAWRDNIARVRNRTIHAGHEPGIREAELAYESLIDLERHGADLVAARNSKYPRTALAICGEEGLRRRGKFTQRIQRLMQDPSEPRWVETFVRWKSETMRERNRSDGFGEEPVVNRASLLMVGHQEGPDWVLHDPVAAMAARVTPDLSAFPEEQATGIESMLENLHDGVAHILDVHGFVPNEEWVGQHRRIPGLGTMVNWEDFY
;
A
#
# COMPACT_ATOMS: atom_id res chain seq x y z
N MET A 1 27.72 7.85 -37.39
CA MET A 1 27.61 8.70 -36.19
C MET A 1 29.00 8.73 -35.58
N THR A 2 29.67 9.88 -35.59
CA THR A 2 31.00 10.01 -34.97
C THR A 2 30.77 10.24 -33.49
N ILE A 3 31.06 9.25 -32.66
CA ILE A 3 30.91 9.37 -31.20
C ILE A 3 32.13 10.16 -30.72
N ASN A 4 31.92 11.41 -30.28
CA ASN A 4 32.99 12.20 -29.69
C ASN A 4 33.46 11.51 -28.40
N ALA A 5 34.78 11.41 -28.21
CA ALA A 5 35.34 10.95 -26.94
C ALA A 5 34.79 11.83 -25.81
N PHE A 6 34.32 11.19 -24.74
CA PHE A 6 33.62 11.87 -23.66
C PHE A 6 34.52 12.95 -23.05
N PRO A 7 34.03 14.20 -22.88
CA PRO A 7 34.80 15.21 -22.18
C PRO A 7 34.96 14.76 -20.73
N PHE A 8 36.21 14.54 -20.31
CA PHE A 8 36.50 14.35 -18.90
C PHE A 8 36.10 15.62 -18.14
N PRO A 9 35.52 15.50 -16.93
CA PRO A 9 35.30 16.67 -16.10
C PRO A 9 36.63 17.40 -15.91
N VAL A 10 36.69 18.64 -16.40
CA VAL A 10 37.84 19.53 -16.23
C VAL A 10 37.90 19.98 -14.77
N ASP A 11 39.10 19.97 -14.19
CA ASP A 11 39.29 20.46 -12.83
C ASP A 11 39.07 21.99 -12.76
N ALA A 12 39.15 22.56 -11.55
CA ALA A 12 38.96 24.00 -11.35
C ALA A 12 39.95 24.89 -12.14
N ASN A 13 41.04 24.31 -12.66
CA ASN A 13 42.04 24.99 -13.47
C ASN A 13 41.82 24.77 -14.99
N GLY A 14 40.76 24.06 -15.38
CA GLY A 14 40.51 23.70 -16.77
C GLY A 14 41.38 22.56 -17.29
N GLU A 15 42.12 21.86 -16.42
CA GLU A 15 42.89 20.68 -16.81
C GLU A 15 42.02 19.42 -16.66
N ALA A 16 41.90 18.66 -17.74
CA ALA A 16 41.20 17.39 -17.74
C ALA A 16 42.04 16.34 -17.00
N LYS A 17 41.88 16.26 -15.67
CA LYS A 17 42.47 15.17 -14.90
C LYS A 17 41.54 13.96 -14.95
N PRO A 18 42.01 12.80 -15.44
CA PRO A 18 41.21 11.59 -15.42
C PRO A 18 40.89 11.25 -13.96
N ARG A 19 39.59 11.16 -13.63
CA ARG A 19 39.10 10.72 -12.32
C ARG A 19 38.52 9.32 -12.46
N PRO A 20 38.56 8.48 -11.41
CA PRO A 20 37.83 7.23 -11.41
C PRO A 20 36.37 7.48 -11.74
N ALA A 21 35.83 6.74 -12.70
CA ALA A 21 34.46 6.91 -13.16
C ALA A 21 33.76 5.57 -13.38
N LEU A 22 32.46 5.56 -13.12
CA LEU A 22 31.53 4.49 -13.47
C LEU A 22 30.64 4.98 -14.61
N CYS A 23 30.39 4.13 -15.60
CA CYS A 23 29.48 4.45 -16.69
C CYS A 23 28.45 3.33 -16.85
N TRP A 24 27.16 3.64 -16.76
CA TRP A 24 26.08 2.69 -17.02
C TRP A 24 25.31 3.07 -18.29
N TRP A 25 24.80 2.09 -19.02
CA TRP A 25 23.81 2.32 -20.08
C TRP A 25 22.46 1.82 -19.57
N VAL A 26 21.63 2.75 -19.09
CA VAL A 26 20.36 2.47 -18.45
C VAL A 26 19.23 2.61 -19.48
N PRO A 27 18.63 1.51 -19.97
CA PRO A 27 17.46 1.61 -20.83
C PRO A 27 16.25 2.05 -20.00
N LEU A 28 15.54 3.07 -20.45
CA LEU A 28 14.35 3.56 -19.75
C LEU A 28 13.15 2.63 -20.01
N PRO A 29 12.27 2.40 -19.01
CA PRO A 29 11.05 1.60 -19.18
C PRO A 29 10.15 2.15 -20.28
N ASP A 30 10.02 3.48 -20.32
CA ASP A 30 9.32 4.23 -21.36
C ASP A 30 10.26 5.23 -22.03
N PRO A 31 10.17 5.40 -23.37
CA PRO A 31 11.01 6.35 -24.09
C PRO A 31 10.65 7.79 -23.70
N ILE A 32 11.66 8.66 -23.70
CA ILE A 32 11.51 10.10 -23.48
C ILE A 32 11.84 10.83 -24.77
N GLY A 33 11.04 11.86 -25.12
CA GLY A 33 11.21 12.66 -26.34
C GLY A 33 12.36 13.66 -26.30
N LEU A 34 13.44 13.39 -25.57
CA LEU A 34 14.65 14.22 -25.58
C LEU A 34 15.49 13.92 -26.83
N ALA A 35 16.20 14.93 -27.33
CA ALA A 35 17.03 14.79 -28.51
C ALA A 35 18.14 13.75 -28.30
N ASP A 36 18.42 12.97 -29.35
CA ASP A 36 19.54 12.04 -29.37
C ASP A 36 20.87 12.82 -29.24
N GLY A 37 21.75 12.35 -28.36
CA GLY A 37 23.00 13.02 -28.02
C GLY A 37 22.85 14.19 -27.03
N MET A 38 21.67 14.42 -26.45
CA MET A 38 21.50 15.48 -25.44
C MET A 38 22.30 15.16 -24.18
N GLU A 39 23.15 16.11 -23.74
CA GLU A 39 23.92 16.03 -22.51
C GLU A 39 23.24 16.78 -21.36
N LEU A 40 23.24 16.19 -20.18
CA LEU A 40 22.73 16.77 -18.95
C LEU A 40 23.74 16.56 -17.83
N HIS A 41 24.07 17.62 -17.09
CA HIS A 41 25.03 17.57 -15.99
C HIS A 41 24.36 17.82 -14.65
N PHE A 42 24.72 17.03 -13.65
CA PHE A 42 24.22 17.11 -12.29
C PHE A 42 25.39 17.07 -11.30
N ALA A 43 25.49 18.09 -10.46
CA ALA A 43 26.35 18.05 -9.28
C ALA A 43 25.51 17.61 -8.08
N THR A 44 25.86 16.50 -7.45
CA THR A 44 25.17 16.03 -6.24
C THR A 44 25.78 16.65 -5.00
N SER A 45 25.52 17.94 -4.79
CA SER A 45 25.86 18.55 -3.50
C SER A 45 25.03 17.89 -2.39
N LYS A 46 25.67 17.59 -1.24
CA LYS A 46 24.90 17.14 -0.07
C LYS A 46 23.87 18.22 0.29
N PRO A 47 22.62 17.85 0.60
CA PRO A 47 21.75 18.73 1.35
C PRO A 47 22.51 19.10 2.63
N GLN A 48 22.74 20.39 2.89
CA GLN A 48 23.39 20.87 4.10
C GLN A 48 22.48 20.58 5.31
N ALA A 49 22.44 19.32 5.77
CA ALA A 49 21.69 18.91 6.95
C ALA A 49 22.19 19.61 8.23
N HIS A 50 23.39 20.21 8.18
CA HIS A 50 24.01 20.97 9.26
C HIS A 50 23.37 22.35 9.52
N LEU A 51 22.50 22.86 8.64
CA LEU A 51 21.86 24.17 8.86
C LEU A 51 20.63 24.13 9.77
N LEU A 52 20.10 22.96 10.11
CA LEU A 52 18.85 22.87 10.87
C LEU A 52 19.01 22.52 12.35
N ASN A 53 20.13 21.96 12.82
CA ASN A 53 20.28 21.55 14.23
C ASN A 53 21.74 21.65 14.75
N GLY A 54 22.12 22.80 15.31
CA GLY A 54 23.22 22.90 16.28
C GLY A 54 24.66 22.91 15.74
N THR A 55 25.55 23.60 16.47
CA THR A 55 26.96 23.85 16.17
C THR A 55 27.74 22.58 15.74
N PRO A 56 28.48 22.62 14.62
CA PRO A 56 29.17 21.45 14.08
C PRO A 56 30.37 21.06 14.94
N ASP A 57 30.42 19.79 15.32
CA ASP A 57 31.62 19.15 15.86
C ASP A 57 32.62 18.92 14.71
N SER A 58 33.63 19.80 14.62
CA SER A 58 34.66 19.79 13.56
C SER A 58 35.58 18.57 13.55
N SER A 59 35.43 17.64 14.50
CA SER A 59 36.37 16.52 14.71
C SER A 59 36.01 15.22 13.99
N LYS A 60 34.84 15.11 13.35
CA LYS A 60 34.45 13.92 12.58
C LYS A 60 34.69 14.13 11.09
N ALA A 61 35.68 13.40 10.54
CA ALA A 61 35.99 13.36 9.12
C ALA A 61 34.72 13.17 8.28
N PRO A 62 34.55 13.87 7.14
CA PRO A 62 33.29 13.87 6.41
C PRO A 62 33.10 12.52 5.69
N PRO A 63 32.10 11.69 6.02
CA PRO A 63 31.77 10.58 5.15
C PRO A 63 30.58 11.01 4.28
N ALA A 64 30.81 11.14 2.98
CA ALA A 64 29.95 10.57 1.95
C ALA A 64 30.29 11.22 0.61
N HIS A 65 30.42 10.34 -0.37
CA HIS A 65 30.84 10.58 -1.73
C HIS A 65 29.97 11.66 -2.40
N GLU A 66 30.62 12.70 -2.89
CA GLU A 66 30.02 13.68 -3.79
C GLU A 66 30.26 13.16 -5.22
N TYR A 67 29.16 12.99 -5.96
CA TYR A 67 29.20 12.47 -7.32
C TYR A 67 28.92 13.61 -8.31
N ASP A 68 29.80 13.74 -9.30
CA ASP A 68 29.52 14.49 -10.51
C ASP A 68 28.94 13.51 -11.54
N ILE A 69 27.71 13.79 -11.96
CA ILE A 69 26.94 12.89 -12.83
C ILE A 69 26.68 13.59 -14.16
N THR A 70 27.03 12.92 -15.26
CA THR A 70 26.69 13.37 -16.61
C THR A 70 25.86 12.30 -17.30
N PHE A 71 24.74 12.72 -17.88
CA PHE A 71 23.88 11.88 -18.70
C PHE A 71 24.05 12.25 -20.16
N LEU A 72 24.18 11.24 -21.01
CA LEU A 72 24.04 11.34 -22.45
C LEU A 72 22.80 10.54 -22.86
N VAL A 73 21.82 11.22 -23.45
CA VAL A 73 20.60 10.59 -23.96
C VAL A 73 20.88 9.96 -25.31
N GLN A 74 20.54 8.68 -25.46
CA GLN A 74 20.65 7.95 -26.72
C GLN A 74 19.27 7.41 -27.13
N GLN A 75 18.85 7.65 -28.36
CA GLN A 75 17.58 7.16 -28.91
C GLN A 75 17.85 6.04 -29.90
N VAL A 76 17.32 4.85 -29.62
CA VAL A 76 17.56 3.65 -30.43
C VAL A 76 16.23 3.07 -30.87
N ASP A 77 16.08 2.86 -32.18
CA ASP A 77 14.93 2.15 -32.75
C ASP A 77 15.28 0.66 -32.82
N VAL A 78 14.50 -0.17 -32.12
CA VAL A 78 14.68 -1.64 -32.07
C VAL A 78 13.50 -2.37 -32.66
N SER A 79 13.74 -3.60 -33.14
CA SER A 79 12.69 -4.50 -33.61
C SER A 79 11.96 -5.16 -32.43
N TRP A 80 10.67 -5.47 -32.58
CA TRP A 80 9.82 -6.06 -31.52
C TRP A 80 10.15 -7.52 -31.15
N ASP A 81 10.94 -8.22 -31.96
CA ASP A 81 11.29 -9.63 -31.78
C ASP A 81 12.43 -9.90 -30.77
N GLN A 82 13.01 -8.84 -30.19
CA GLN A 82 14.15 -8.90 -29.25
C GLN A 82 13.75 -8.35 -27.89
N SER A 83 14.41 -8.80 -26.79
CA SER A 83 14.26 -8.16 -25.47
C SER A 83 14.80 -6.72 -25.58
N PRO A 84 13.90 -5.72 -25.72
CA PRO A 84 14.26 -4.57 -26.53
C PRO A 84 15.27 -3.65 -25.82
N GLY A 85 15.17 -3.54 -24.49
CA GLY A 85 16.03 -2.66 -23.69
C GLY A 85 17.45 -3.17 -23.44
N GLU A 86 17.59 -4.43 -23.02
CA GLU A 86 18.90 -5.02 -22.65
C GLU A 86 19.83 -5.04 -23.85
N LEU A 87 19.36 -5.63 -24.96
CA LEU A 87 20.17 -5.80 -26.15
C LEU A 87 20.59 -4.45 -26.72
N ALA A 88 19.70 -3.45 -26.72
CA ALA A 88 20.03 -2.09 -27.14
C ALA A 88 21.12 -1.47 -26.25
N ALA A 89 21.00 -1.60 -24.92
CA ALA A 89 22.01 -1.08 -23.99
C ALA A 89 23.39 -1.74 -24.23
N PHE A 90 23.44 -3.07 -24.42
CA PHE A 90 24.67 -3.78 -24.73
C PHE A 90 25.26 -3.42 -26.10
N GLN A 91 24.41 -3.22 -27.11
CA GLN A 91 24.86 -2.78 -28.43
C GLN A 91 25.47 -1.38 -28.35
N MET A 92 24.84 -0.45 -27.64
CA MET A 92 25.36 0.90 -27.43
C MET A 92 26.69 0.88 -26.68
N ALA A 93 26.78 0.11 -25.58
CA ALA A 93 28.02 -0.06 -24.85
C ALA A 93 29.15 -0.60 -25.75
N LYS A 94 28.88 -1.64 -26.55
CA LYS A 94 29.87 -2.22 -27.47
C LYS A 94 30.28 -1.27 -28.61
N LEU A 95 29.36 -0.46 -29.12
CA LEU A 95 29.65 0.51 -30.19
C LEU A 95 30.65 1.57 -29.70
N GLU A 96 30.56 1.98 -28.44
CA GLU A 96 31.45 2.97 -27.84
C GLU A 96 32.84 2.44 -27.47
N GLN A 97 32.99 1.12 -27.30
CA GLN A 97 34.28 0.51 -27.03
C GLN A 97 35.17 0.38 -28.27
N LYS A 98 34.60 0.47 -29.47
CA LYS A 98 35.39 0.31 -30.68
C LYS A 98 36.30 1.53 -30.90
N PRO A 99 37.59 1.31 -31.21
CA PRO A 99 38.51 2.40 -31.49
C PRO A 99 38.00 3.23 -32.66
N THR A 100 38.11 4.55 -32.51
CA THR A 100 37.62 5.60 -33.41
C THR A 100 38.22 5.39 -34.82
N GLY A 101 37.56 4.60 -35.67
CA GLY A 101 38.08 4.24 -36.99
C GLY A 101 37.41 3.01 -37.63
N GLU A 102 36.87 2.08 -36.83
CA GLU A 102 36.10 0.95 -37.37
C GLU A 102 34.62 1.30 -37.51
N SER A 103 34.15 1.47 -38.75
CA SER A 103 32.73 1.62 -39.02
C SER A 103 32.00 0.30 -38.76
N VAL A 104 31.16 0.26 -37.74
CA VAL A 104 30.25 -0.86 -37.54
C VAL A 104 29.11 -0.73 -38.54
N SER A 105 29.18 -1.50 -39.61
CA SER A 105 28.01 -1.79 -40.43
C SER A 105 27.04 -2.60 -39.59
N VAL A 106 26.09 -1.92 -38.95
CA VAL A 106 24.88 -2.57 -38.42
C VAL A 106 24.17 -3.12 -39.66
N LYS A 107 24.26 -4.43 -39.88
CA LYS A 107 23.59 -5.10 -41.00
C LYS A 107 22.11 -4.71 -40.93
N LYS A 108 21.65 -3.92 -41.90
CA LYS A 108 20.22 -3.64 -42.08
C LYS A 108 19.51 -5.00 -42.12
N PRO A 109 18.48 -5.23 -41.28
CA PRO A 109 17.72 -6.46 -41.35
C PRO A 109 17.25 -6.67 -42.79
N GLY A 110 17.43 -7.90 -43.29
CA GLY A 110 17.05 -8.28 -44.66
C GLY A 110 15.59 -7.91 -44.92
N SER A 111 15.31 -7.47 -46.15
CA SER A 111 14.09 -6.78 -46.61
C SER A 111 12.80 -7.60 -46.60
N HIS A 112 12.54 -8.43 -45.58
CA HIS A 112 11.35 -9.25 -45.51
C HIS A 112 10.65 -9.04 -44.17
N SER A 113 9.52 -8.32 -44.25
CA SER A 113 8.68 -7.77 -43.17
C SER A 113 9.09 -6.37 -42.74
N GLU A 114 8.18 -5.39 -42.90
CA GLU A 114 8.18 -4.13 -42.15
C GLU A 114 8.01 -4.48 -40.68
N ALA A 115 9.07 -4.99 -40.05
CA ALA A 115 9.08 -5.28 -38.64
C ALA A 115 8.71 -3.98 -37.93
N LEU A 116 7.62 -4.04 -37.14
CA LEU A 116 7.29 -2.97 -36.23
C LEU A 116 8.58 -2.62 -35.48
N THR A 117 8.91 -1.34 -35.42
CA THR A 117 10.03 -0.84 -34.63
C THR A 117 9.48 -0.08 -33.44
N ARG A 118 10.17 -0.16 -32.31
CA ARG A 118 9.87 0.63 -31.10
C ARG A 118 11.10 1.45 -30.77
N ARG A 119 10.89 2.74 -30.48
CA ARG A 119 11.93 3.61 -29.96
C ARG A 119 12.15 3.35 -28.47
N ILE A 120 13.41 3.24 -28.07
CA ILE A 120 13.86 3.19 -26.68
C ILE A 120 14.82 4.34 -26.43
N SER A 121 14.71 4.93 -25.25
CA SER A 121 15.70 5.87 -24.75
C SER A 121 16.65 5.15 -23.80
N ILE A 122 17.95 5.29 -24.03
CA ILE A 122 19.02 4.81 -23.16
C ILE A 122 19.69 6.03 -22.55
N ILE A 123 19.80 6.06 -21.23
CA ILE A 123 20.60 7.05 -20.52
C ILE A 123 21.98 6.44 -20.28
N ARG A 124 22.99 6.97 -20.94
CA ARG A 124 24.38 6.70 -20.58
C ARG A 124 24.75 7.61 -19.42
N ALA A 125 24.90 7.04 -18.23
CA ALA A 125 25.16 7.75 -17.00
C ALA A 125 26.62 7.56 -16.56
N ALA A 126 27.42 8.62 -16.71
CA ALA A 126 28.78 8.68 -16.21
C ALA A 126 28.80 9.33 -14.82
N VAL A 127 29.44 8.67 -13.86
CA VAL A 127 29.58 9.13 -12.48
C VAL A 127 31.05 9.17 -12.13
N SER A 128 31.53 10.32 -11.68
CA SER A 128 32.89 10.44 -11.12
C SER A 128 32.83 10.73 -9.63
N ASN A 129 33.75 10.13 -8.88
CA ASN A 129 33.89 10.38 -7.45
C ASN A 129 34.80 11.59 -7.24
N ALA A 130 34.28 12.66 -6.62
CA ALA A 130 35.04 13.88 -6.35
C ALA A 130 36.28 13.64 -5.45
N THR A 131 36.26 12.59 -4.63
CA THR A 131 37.36 12.25 -3.71
C THR A 131 38.50 11.49 -4.36
N GLY A 132 38.34 11.03 -5.61
CA GLY A 132 39.34 10.21 -6.30
C GLY A 132 39.53 8.79 -5.73
N VAL A 133 38.73 8.39 -4.73
CA VAL A 133 38.75 7.02 -4.17
C VAL A 133 38.10 6.06 -5.16
N GLU A 134 38.71 4.89 -5.34
CA GLU A 134 38.17 3.80 -6.14
C GLU A 134 36.80 3.33 -5.60
N PHE A 135 35.98 2.80 -6.52
CA PHE A 135 34.65 2.30 -6.17
C PHE A 135 34.73 0.84 -5.71
N ASP A 136 34.37 0.58 -4.46
CA ASP A 136 34.03 -0.76 -3.96
C ASP A 136 32.59 -1.18 -4.34
N SER A 137 32.20 -2.42 -4.05
CA SER A 137 30.87 -2.93 -4.40
C SER A 137 29.71 -2.10 -3.83
N ASP A 138 29.86 -1.63 -2.59
CA ASP A 138 28.82 -0.90 -1.88
C ASP A 138 28.67 0.53 -2.43
N SER A 139 29.79 1.17 -2.77
CA SER A 139 29.81 2.48 -3.41
C SER A 139 29.35 2.45 -4.87
N ILE A 140 29.59 1.36 -5.63
CA ILE A 140 28.98 1.15 -6.96
C ILE A 140 27.46 1.14 -6.82
N SER A 141 26.93 0.37 -5.88
CA SER A 141 25.49 0.26 -5.66
C SER A 141 24.88 1.59 -5.22
N SER A 142 25.55 2.31 -4.31
CA SER A 142 25.11 3.63 -3.86
C SER A 142 25.19 4.70 -4.97
N ALA A 143 26.24 4.67 -5.80
CA ALA A 143 26.37 5.54 -6.96
C ALA A 143 25.25 5.28 -7.97
N PHE A 144 24.91 4.01 -8.21
CA PHE A 144 23.80 3.65 -9.09
C PHE A 144 22.44 4.15 -8.57
N ASP A 145 22.16 4.04 -7.27
CA ASP A 145 20.94 4.62 -6.68
C ASP A 145 20.85 6.13 -6.88
N THR A 146 22.01 6.79 -6.86
CA THR A 146 22.10 8.23 -7.12
C THR A 146 21.81 8.54 -8.59
N VAL A 147 22.32 7.73 -9.52
CA VAL A 147 22.01 7.80 -10.95
C VAL A 147 20.51 7.64 -11.19
N ILE A 148 19.88 6.59 -10.65
CA ILE A 148 18.44 6.35 -10.81
C ILE A 148 17.62 7.55 -10.31
N ARG A 149 18.01 8.13 -9.18
CA ARG A 149 17.35 9.33 -8.65
C ARG A 149 17.42 10.52 -9.61
N GLN A 150 18.57 10.76 -10.24
CA GLN A 150 18.70 11.82 -11.23
C GLN A 150 17.94 11.49 -12.52
N ILE A 151 17.90 10.23 -12.97
CA ILE A 151 17.07 9.80 -14.11
C ILE A 151 15.59 10.10 -13.83
N ARG A 152 15.09 9.74 -12.65
CA ARG A 152 13.71 10.05 -12.23
C ARG A 152 13.44 11.55 -12.23
N ARG A 153 14.39 12.37 -11.81
CA ARG A 153 14.27 13.83 -11.86
C ARG A 153 14.10 14.34 -13.29
N VAL A 154 14.86 13.78 -14.24
CA VAL A 154 14.71 14.09 -15.68
C VAL A 154 13.35 13.64 -16.19
N GLN A 155 12.92 12.41 -15.89
CA GLN A 155 11.62 11.87 -16.30
C GLN A 155 10.45 12.67 -15.72
N ALA A 156 10.51 13.06 -14.44
CA ALA A 156 9.51 13.92 -13.81
C ALA A 156 9.45 15.30 -14.47
N SER A 157 10.60 15.89 -14.79
CA SER A 157 10.66 17.19 -15.49
C SER A 157 10.08 17.08 -16.90
N TYR A 158 10.41 16.00 -17.61
CA TYR A 158 9.86 15.72 -18.94
C TYR A 158 8.35 15.48 -18.89
N SER A 159 7.86 14.67 -17.96
CA SER A 159 6.43 14.38 -17.80
C SER A 159 5.63 15.63 -17.41
N LEU A 160 6.19 16.51 -16.57
CA LEU A 160 5.58 17.80 -16.25
C LEU A 160 5.40 18.69 -17.49
N VAL A 161 6.38 18.72 -18.39
CA VAL A 161 6.32 19.55 -19.61
C VAL A 161 5.45 18.91 -20.69
N SER A 162 5.59 17.60 -20.91
CA SER A 162 4.91 16.88 -21.98
C SER A 162 3.49 16.42 -21.63
N GLN A 163 3.15 16.35 -20.34
CA GLN A 163 1.95 15.70 -19.81
C GLN A 163 1.81 14.23 -20.23
N TRP A 164 2.91 13.61 -20.68
CA TRP A 164 2.92 12.22 -21.10
C TRP A 164 3.00 11.29 -19.87
N PRO A 165 2.07 10.32 -19.73
CA PRO A 165 2.15 9.34 -18.65
C PRO A 165 3.31 8.39 -18.91
N MET A 166 4.16 8.17 -17.91
CA MET A 166 5.30 7.27 -18.03
C MET A 166 5.68 6.59 -16.73
N THR A 167 6.27 5.41 -16.88
CA THR A 167 6.88 4.63 -15.81
C THR A 167 8.25 5.19 -15.50
N PHE A 168 8.44 5.63 -14.26
CA PHE A 168 9.73 6.14 -13.80
C PHE A 168 10.72 5.00 -13.59
N ALA A 169 11.98 5.26 -13.92
CA ALA A 169 13.05 4.31 -13.70
C ALA A 169 13.21 4.02 -12.21
N ALA A 170 13.15 2.75 -11.86
CA ALA A 170 13.47 2.22 -10.55
C ALA A 170 14.21 0.90 -10.76
N ARG A 171 14.94 0.41 -9.76
CA ARG A 171 15.70 -0.84 -9.92
C ARG A 171 14.78 -1.93 -10.46
N GLU A 172 13.61 -2.07 -9.86
CA GLU A 172 12.59 -3.11 -10.04
C GLU A 172 11.96 -3.19 -11.44
N VAL A 173 12.03 -2.11 -12.22
CA VAL A 173 11.46 -2.03 -13.58
C VAL A 173 12.54 -2.00 -14.65
N LEU A 174 13.81 -1.94 -14.25
CA LEU A 174 14.93 -2.04 -15.17
C LEU A 174 15.23 -3.51 -15.50
N PRO A 175 15.98 -3.74 -16.58
CA PRO A 175 16.37 -5.11 -16.91
C PRO A 175 17.30 -5.73 -15.87
N MET A 176 17.38 -7.06 -15.85
CA MET A 176 18.13 -7.79 -14.81
C MET A 176 19.60 -7.43 -14.80
N ILE A 177 20.16 -7.24 -15.99
CA ILE A 177 21.56 -6.94 -16.21
C ILE A 177 21.63 -5.69 -17.06
N ILE A 178 22.40 -4.72 -16.59
CA ILE A 178 22.80 -3.57 -17.39
C ILE A 178 24.32 -3.59 -17.59
N PRO A 179 24.82 -3.23 -18.77
CA PRO A 179 26.26 -3.05 -18.94
C PRO A 179 26.70 -1.86 -18.09
N PHE A 180 27.88 -1.99 -17.49
CA PHE A 180 28.58 -0.88 -16.90
C PHE A 180 30.07 -0.96 -17.16
N GLU A 181 30.74 0.18 -17.15
CA GLU A 181 32.17 0.28 -17.36
C GLU A 181 32.81 0.98 -16.17
N THR A 182 33.99 0.51 -15.80
CA THR A 182 34.84 1.16 -14.79
C THR A 182 36.02 1.81 -15.50
N PHE A 183 36.34 3.03 -15.09
CA PHE A 183 37.49 3.76 -15.58
C PHE A 183 38.43 4.04 -14.42
N SER A 184 39.67 3.56 -14.50
CA SER A 184 40.75 3.86 -13.56
C SER A 184 41.80 4.77 -14.23
N PRO A 185 42.17 5.90 -13.61
CA PRO A 185 43.14 6.83 -14.17
C PRO A 185 44.59 6.31 -14.17
N ASP A 186 44.92 5.33 -13.32
CA ASP A 186 46.30 4.86 -13.10
C ASP A 186 46.75 3.78 -14.09
N ALA A 187 45.89 3.37 -15.04
CA ALA A 187 46.26 2.44 -16.10
C ALA A 187 47.14 3.16 -17.15
N GLU A 188 48.46 3.13 -16.94
CA GLU A 188 49.47 3.70 -17.83
C GLU A 188 49.25 3.25 -19.30
N GLU A 189 49.03 4.23 -20.18
CA GLU A 189 49.03 4.16 -21.66
C GLU A 189 48.00 3.27 -22.39
N ASN A 190 47.32 2.34 -21.73
CA ASN A 190 46.14 1.66 -22.27
C ASN A 190 45.02 1.76 -21.26
N HIS A 191 44.11 2.72 -21.46
CA HIS A 191 42.85 2.80 -20.70
C HIS A 191 42.04 1.52 -20.93
N GLU A 192 42.30 0.48 -20.13
CA GLU A 192 41.55 -0.77 -20.17
C GLU A 192 40.12 -0.50 -19.71
N ARG A 193 39.25 -0.22 -20.68
CA ARG A 193 37.82 -0.07 -20.51
C ARG A 193 37.20 -1.43 -20.24
N ASN A 194 37.08 -1.77 -18.96
CA ASN A 194 36.52 -3.06 -18.57
C ASN A 194 34.98 -2.99 -18.57
N LEU A 195 34.37 -3.47 -19.66
CA LEU A 195 32.93 -3.68 -19.72
C LEU A 195 32.56 -4.83 -18.80
N SER A 196 31.75 -4.52 -17.81
CA SER A 196 31.27 -5.44 -16.79
C SER A 196 29.74 -5.50 -16.80
N LEU A 197 29.20 -6.50 -16.12
CA LEU A 197 27.77 -6.72 -15.98
C LEU A 197 27.33 -6.26 -14.59
N TYR A 198 26.38 -5.33 -14.52
CA TYR A 198 25.78 -4.90 -13.27
C TYR A 198 24.44 -5.60 -13.08
N HIS A 199 24.36 -6.48 -12.09
CA HIS A 199 23.15 -7.23 -11.76
C HIS A 199 22.27 -6.40 -10.82
N LEU A 200 21.09 -5.98 -11.28
CA LEU A 200 20.20 -5.12 -10.52
C LEU A 200 19.35 -5.88 -9.52
N HIS A 201 18.63 -6.89 -10.01
CA HIS A 201 17.75 -7.73 -9.21
C HIS A 201 17.37 -9.01 -9.97
N THR A 202 16.97 -10.04 -9.23
CA THR A 202 16.40 -11.27 -9.79
C THR A 202 14.90 -11.17 -10.05
N ASN A 203 14.26 -10.01 -9.82
CA ASN A 203 12.81 -9.87 -9.96
C ASN A 203 12.29 -10.30 -11.33
N GLY A 204 13.04 -10.08 -12.42
CA GLY A 204 12.67 -10.55 -13.75
C GLY A 204 12.56 -12.08 -13.85
N LEU A 205 13.44 -12.82 -13.16
CA LEU A 205 13.35 -14.28 -13.07
C LEU A 205 12.16 -14.71 -12.21
N GLU A 206 11.88 -14.01 -11.11
CA GLU A 206 10.70 -14.27 -10.27
C GLU A 206 9.37 -13.86 -10.92
N GLN A 207 9.38 -12.96 -11.91
CA GLN A 207 8.22 -12.60 -12.72
C GLN A 207 8.00 -13.63 -13.84
N ALA A 208 9.08 -14.18 -14.38
CA ALA A 208 9.04 -15.27 -15.36
C ALA A 208 8.79 -16.64 -14.72
N ALA A 209 9.04 -16.78 -13.42
CA ALA A 209 8.75 -17.99 -12.68
C ALA A 209 7.24 -18.24 -12.66
N THR A 210 6.81 -19.37 -13.22
CA THR A 210 5.46 -19.87 -13.03
C THR A 210 5.24 -20.02 -11.52
N PRO A 211 4.21 -19.39 -10.94
CA PRO A 211 3.92 -19.57 -9.52
C PRO A 211 3.76 -21.05 -9.22
N GLU A 212 4.31 -21.50 -8.09
CA GLU A 212 4.12 -22.87 -7.64
C GLU A 212 2.61 -23.13 -7.50
N PRO A 213 2.11 -24.28 -7.98
CA PRO A 213 0.72 -24.66 -7.76
C PRO A 213 0.40 -24.62 -6.27
N LEU A 214 -0.80 -24.15 -5.94
CA LEU A 214 -1.27 -24.18 -4.56
C LEU A 214 -1.35 -25.63 -4.08
N THR A 215 -0.95 -25.86 -2.84
CA THR A 215 -1.26 -27.12 -2.14
C THR A 215 -2.77 -27.22 -1.90
N ASP A 216 -3.31 -28.44 -1.74
CA ASP A 216 -4.73 -28.65 -1.43
C ASP A 216 -5.20 -27.81 -0.23
N GLN A 217 -4.35 -27.66 0.79
CA GLN A 217 -4.63 -26.82 1.95
C GLN A 217 -4.74 -25.34 1.57
N GLN A 218 -3.83 -24.83 0.73
CA GLN A 218 -3.88 -23.45 0.26
C GLN A 218 -5.07 -23.21 -0.67
N GLU A 219 -5.46 -24.18 -1.48
CA GLU A 219 -6.65 -24.10 -2.34
C GLU A 219 -7.93 -24.02 -1.49
N GLN A 220 -8.05 -24.85 -0.45
CA GLN A 220 -9.15 -24.74 0.52
C GLN A 220 -9.18 -23.37 1.21
N MET A 221 -8.00 -22.88 1.64
CA MET A 221 -7.89 -21.54 2.23
C MET A 221 -8.26 -20.44 1.24
N LEU A 222 -7.93 -20.60 -0.05
CA LEU A 222 -8.30 -19.67 -1.10
C LEU A 222 -9.82 -19.61 -1.27
N HIS A 223 -10.51 -20.75 -1.34
CA HIS A 223 -11.97 -20.77 -1.41
C HIS A 223 -12.60 -20.05 -0.21
N ILE A 224 -12.11 -20.32 1.00
CA ILE A 224 -12.56 -19.63 2.21
C ILE A 224 -12.29 -18.12 2.13
N ALA A 225 -11.15 -17.70 1.57
CA ALA A 225 -10.80 -16.29 1.43
C ALA A 225 -11.66 -15.57 0.39
N ILE A 226 -11.98 -16.22 -0.73
CA ILE A 226 -12.85 -15.68 -1.80
C ILE A 226 -14.24 -15.39 -1.25
N ASP A 227 -14.81 -16.31 -0.48
CA ASP A 227 -16.14 -16.15 0.11
C ASP A 227 -16.17 -15.06 1.22
N ARG A 228 -15.00 -14.58 1.65
CA ARG A 228 -14.79 -13.70 2.79
C ARG A 228 -14.17 -12.36 2.40
N ASP A 229 -14.47 -11.86 1.20
CA ASP A 229 -13.91 -10.62 0.67
C ASP A 229 -14.09 -9.39 1.58
N HIS A 230 -15.11 -9.43 2.44
CA HIS A 230 -15.43 -8.39 3.42
C HIS A 230 -15.04 -8.74 4.86
N ALA A 231 -14.34 -9.84 5.10
CA ALA A 231 -13.96 -10.23 6.46
C ALA A 231 -13.04 -9.22 7.14
N ALA A 232 -12.93 -9.36 8.46
CA ALA A 232 -11.97 -8.62 9.26
C ALA A 232 -10.56 -8.74 8.65
N PHE A 233 -9.85 -7.63 8.60
CA PHE A 233 -8.50 -7.47 8.08
C PHE A 233 -8.35 -7.62 6.56
N ALA A 234 -9.42 -7.85 5.78
CA ALA A 234 -9.33 -7.98 4.33
C ALA A 234 -8.77 -6.72 3.66
N SER A 235 -9.28 -5.54 4.03
CA SER A 235 -8.78 -4.24 3.54
C SER A 235 -7.32 -4.01 3.91
N TYR A 236 -6.93 -4.38 5.14
CA TYR A 236 -5.54 -4.35 5.58
C TYR A 236 -4.64 -5.22 4.70
N HIS A 237 -5.02 -6.48 4.46
CA HIS A 237 -4.22 -7.42 3.66
C HIS A 237 -4.05 -6.96 2.21
N ARG A 238 -5.08 -6.37 1.61
CA ARG A 238 -5.00 -5.75 0.28
C ARG A 238 -3.98 -4.61 0.25
N LEU A 239 -4.08 -3.66 1.18
CA LEU A 239 -3.16 -2.52 1.25
C LEU A 239 -1.71 -2.96 1.54
N ARG A 240 -1.53 -3.97 2.39
CA ARG A 240 -0.21 -4.59 2.63
C ARG A 240 0.33 -5.24 1.36
N HIS A 241 -0.50 -5.96 0.60
CA HIS A 241 -0.11 -6.55 -0.68
C HIS A 241 0.27 -5.46 -1.69
N ASP A 242 -0.54 -4.40 -1.82
CA ASP A 242 -0.25 -3.27 -2.70
C ASP A 242 1.07 -2.59 -2.34
N ALA A 243 1.36 -2.45 -1.05
CA ALA A 243 2.63 -1.92 -0.56
C ALA A 243 3.82 -2.79 -1.01
N LEU A 244 3.70 -4.12 -0.90
CA LEU A 244 4.72 -5.06 -1.30
C LEU A 244 4.93 -5.09 -2.82
N VAL A 245 3.85 -5.12 -3.60
CA VAL A 245 3.92 -5.10 -5.07
C VAL A 245 4.55 -3.79 -5.55
N SER A 246 4.13 -2.66 -4.99
CA SER A 246 4.71 -1.35 -5.33
C SER A 246 6.20 -1.31 -5.01
N LEU A 247 6.61 -1.89 -3.88
CA LEU A 247 8.02 -1.98 -3.49
C LEU A 247 8.83 -2.90 -4.39
N ARG A 248 8.44 -4.18 -4.49
CA ARG A 248 9.27 -5.26 -5.04
C ARG A 248 9.09 -5.46 -6.55
N ARG A 249 7.94 -5.09 -7.12
CA ARG A 249 7.65 -5.30 -8.55
C ARG A 249 7.70 -4.02 -9.37
N ARG A 250 7.30 -2.88 -8.79
CA ARG A 250 7.19 -1.60 -9.52
C ARG A 250 8.28 -0.59 -9.18
N GLY A 251 8.97 -0.75 -8.05
CA GLY A 251 9.92 0.24 -7.56
C GLY A 251 9.29 1.62 -7.28
N ASP A 252 7.97 1.63 -7.08
CA ASP A 252 7.22 2.81 -6.70
C ASP A 252 7.24 2.95 -5.17
N TYR A 253 8.35 3.48 -4.69
CA TYR A 253 8.62 3.69 -3.27
C TYR A 253 7.60 4.64 -2.61
N ARG A 254 7.05 5.60 -3.38
CA ARG A 254 6.03 6.53 -2.89
C ARG A 254 4.72 5.79 -2.66
N SER A 255 4.23 5.05 -3.65
CA SER A 255 3.01 4.26 -3.49
C SER A 255 3.18 3.18 -2.42
N SER A 256 4.35 2.54 -2.34
CA SER A 256 4.63 1.56 -1.28
C SER A 256 4.54 2.16 0.13
N LEU A 257 5.16 3.33 0.36
CA LEU A 257 5.07 4.06 1.62
C LEU A 257 3.63 4.43 1.97
N LEU A 258 2.89 4.99 0.99
CA LEU A 258 1.50 5.43 1.21
C LEU A 258 0.57 4.25 1.49
N SER A 259 0.68 3.15 0.75
CA SER A 259 -0.06 1.92 1.01
C SER A 259 0.32 1.31 2.36
N SER A 260 1.60 1.37 2.77
CA SER A 260 2.03 0.92 4.11
C SER A 260 1.42 1.77 5.23
N ALA A 261 1.34 3.10 5.03
CA ALA A 261 0.70 4.01 5.97
C ALA A 261 -0.79 3.74 6.11
N SER A 262 -1.51 3.64 4.99
CA SER A 262 -2.94 3.29 4.97
C SER A 262 -3.18 1.91 5.59
N ALA A 263 -2.34 0.92 5.26
CA ALA A 263 -2.43 -0.42 5.86
C ALA A 263 -2.25 -0.37 7.38
N ALA A 264 -1.29 0.41 7.90
CA ALA A 264 -1.10 0.54 9.34
C ALA A 264 -2.30 1.16 10.05
N GLU A 265 -2.89 2.21 9.47
CA GLU A 265 -4.09 2.86 10.03
C GLU A 265 -5.30 1.93 10.00
N VAL A 266 -5.56 1.28 8.85
CA VAL A 266 -6.64 0.29 8.70
C VAL A 266 -6.43 -0.89 9.64
N TYR A 267 -5.21 -1.40 9.77
CA TYR A 267 -4.89 -2.49 10.69
C TYR A 267 -5.23 -2.14 12.14
N LEU A 268 -4.77 -0.97 12.58
CA LEU A 268 -5.04 -0.50 13.93
C LEU A 268 -6.55 -0.34 14.13
N ASP A 269 -7.21 0.43 13.28
CA ASP A 269 -8.65 0.70 13.42
C ASP A 269 -9.47 -0.60 13.39
N GLU A 270 -9.18 -1.53 12.47
CA GLU A 270 -9.89 -2.82 12.42
C GLU A 270 -9.61 -3.72 13.62
N LEU A 271 -8.39 -3.71 14.15
CA LEU A 271 -8.07 -4.45 15.37
C LEU A 271 -8.88 -3.91 16.56
N LEU A 272 -8.98 -2.58 16.70
CA LEU A 272 -9.76 -1.97 17.76
C LEU A 272 -11.26 -2.24 17.59
N LEU A 273 -11.79 -2.04 16.38
CA LEU A 273 -13.18 -2.33 16.04
C LEU A 273 -13.56 -3.77 16.37
N HIS A 274 -12.72 -4.74 16.01
CA HIS A 274 -13.00 -6.15 16.27
C HIS A 274 -12.97 -6.50 17.77
N MET A 275 -12.09 -5.87 18.55
CA MET A 275 -12.11 -6.01 20.01
C MET A 275 -13.35 -5.37 20.65
N MET A 276 -13.77 -4.20 20.16
CA MET A 276 -14.98 -3.51 20.66
C MET A 276 -16.25 -4.29 20.33
N TRP A 277 -16.32 -4.86 19.13
CA TRP A 277 -17.38 -5.79 18.74
C TRP A 277 -17.44 -7.01 19.66
N GLU A 278 -16.30 -7.63 19.94
CA GLU A 278 -16.22 -8.80 20.84
C GLU A 278 -16.53 -8.45 22.30
N GLU A 279 -16.34 -7.19 22.71
CA GLU A 279 -16.76 -6.64 24.00
C GLU A 279 -18.27 -6.34 24.08
N GLY A 280 -19.00 -6.45 22.95
CA GLY A 280 -20.42 -6.09 22.88
C GLY A 280 -20.64 -4.57 22.93
N ILE A 281 -19.65 -3.77 22.58
CA ILE A 281 -19.82 -2.32 22.45
C ILE A 281 -20.77 -2.04 21.28
N ARG A 282 -21.72 -1.13 21.50
CA ARG A 282 -22.72 -0.79 20.48
C ARG A 282 -22.09 0.00 19.33
N PRO A 283 -22.63 -0.10 18.10
CA PRO A 283 -22.10 0.62 16.94
C PRO A 283 -22.01 2.13 17.16
N GLU A 284 -22.95 2.73 17.89
CA GLU A 284 -22.98 4.17 18.18
C GLU A 284 -21.81 4.58 19.08
N ASP A 285 -21.66 3.89 20.22
CA ASP A 285 -20.58 4.14 21.18
C ASP A 285 -19.20 3.90 20.55
N ALA A 286 -19.10 2.88 19.69
CA ALA A 286 -17.91 2.64 18.90
C ALA A 286 -17.68 3.77 17.89
N GLY A 287 -18.71 4.22 17.17
CA GLY A 287 -18.64 5.31 16.20
C GLY A 287 -18.10 6.60 16.82
N GLU A 288 -18.57 6.96 18.02
CA GLU A 288 -18.08 8.13 18.77
C GLU A 288 -16.57 8.06 19.05
N THR A 289 -16.04 6.86 19.33
CA THR A 289 -14.61 6.63 19.57
C THR A 289 -13.75 6.95 18.34
N PHE A 290 -14.31 6.85 17.14
CA PHE A 290 -13.63 7.17 15.88
C PHE A 290 -14.01 8.54 15.28
N ALA A 291 -15.10 9.15 15.75
CA ALA A 291 -15.63 10.40 15.23
C ALA A 291 -14.81 11.64 15.65
N ASP A 292 -14.22 11.67 16.87
CA ASP A 292 -13.47 12.86 17.32
C ASP A 292 -12.21 13.08 16.44
N PRO A 293 -12.14 14.14 15.61
CA PRO A 293 -10.96 14.40 14.78
C PRO A 293 -9.71 14.70 15.62
N ARG A 294 -9.90 15.06 16.90
CA ARG A 294 -8.82 15.25 17.89
C ARG A 294 -8.35 13.93 18.49
N THR A 295 -9.12 12.85 18.36
CA THR A 295 -8.67 11.46 18.59
C THR A 295 -7.95 10.90 17.37
N GLY A 296 -6.84 11.52 16.98
CA GLY A 296 -5.93 10.89 16.03
C GLY A 296 -5.47 9.51 16.54
N THR A 297 -4.99 8.65 15.65
CA THR A 297 -4.55 7.27 15.93
C THR A 297 -3.67 7.16 17.19
N ILE A 298 -2.77 8.13 17.41
CA ILE A 298 -1.89 8.17 18.60
C ILE A 298 -2.69 8.26 19.92
N LYS A 299 -3.78 9.03 19.96
CA LYS A 299 -4.63 9.13 21.16
C LYS A 299 -5.34 7.79 21.40
N ARG A 300 -5.93 7.18 20.36
CA ARG A 300 -6.57 5.86 20.46
C ARG A 300 -5.61 4.78 20.94
N LEU A 301 -4.37 4.76 20.44
CA LEU A 301 -3.32 3.85 20.93
C LEU A 301 -3.11 3.94 22.44
N LYS A 302 -3.23 5.14 23.02
CA LYS A 302 -3.08 5.35 24.47
C LYS A 302 -4.34 5.05 25.26
N THR A 303 -5.51 5.46 24.78
CA THR A 303 -6.76 5.37 25.54
C THR A 303 -7.47 4.03 25.36
N GLU A 304 -7.38 3.42 24.17
CA GLU A 304 -8.17 2.24 23.82
C GLU A 304 -7.37 0.93 23.86
N TYR A 305 -6.11 0.92 23.42
CA TYR A 305 -5.32 -0.31 23.31
C TYR A 305 -4.69 -0.71 24.65
N VAL A 306 -4.14 0.26 25.38
CA VAL A 306 -3.49 0.01 26.68
C VAL A 306 -4.42 -0.72 27.65
N PRO A 307 -5.68 -0.30 27.91
CA PRO A 307 -6.55 -1.02 28.85
C PRO A 307 -7.02 -2.39 28.33
N ARG A 308 -7.04 -2.60 27.01
CA ARG A 308 -7.51 -3.85 26.40
C ARG A 308 -6.42 -4.91 26.30
N LEU A 309 -5.32 -4.56 25.66
CA LEU A 309 -4.26 -5.48 25.29
C LEU A 309 -3.06 -5.43 26.25
N HIS A 310 -2.91 -4.34 27.00
CA HIS A 310 -1.66 -3.98 27.68
C HIS A 310 -0.50 -3.88 26.67
N GLY A 311 0.74 -3.84 27.15
CA GLY A 311 1.93 -3.72 26.29
C GLY A 311 2.31 -2.26 25.99
N ILE A 312 3.28 -2.10 25.09
CA ILE A 312 3.91 -0.82 24.76
C ILE A 312 3.25 -0.23 23.52
N TRP A 313 2.19 0.55 23.70
CA TRP A 313 1.50 1.28 22.63
C TRP A 313 1.89 2.75 22.55
N ASN A 314 2.82 3.20 23.41
CA ASN A 314 3.29 4.57 23.38
C ASN A 314 4.36 4.75 22.29
N PRO A 315 4.12 5.53 21.23
CA PRO A 315 5.09 5.70 20.14
C PRO A 315 6.37 6.45 20.57
N THR A 316 6.44 6.97 21.80
CA THR A 316 7.68 7.55 22.36
C THR A 316 8.59 6.52 23.02
N GLN A 317 8.13 5.29 23.21
CA GLN A 317 8.91 4.20 23.81
C GLN A 317 9.43 3.26 22.72
N SER A 318 10.63 2.71 22.93
CA SER A 318 11.24 1.79 21.98
C SER A 318 10.34 0.58 21.70
N GLY A 319 10.16 0.27 20.42
CA GLY A 319 9.37 -0.87 19.98
C GLY A 319 8.64 -0.62 18.65
N PRO A 320 7.76 -1.56 18.25
CA PRO A 320 7.04 -1.52 16.98
C PRO A 320 6.21 -0.25 16.77
N THR A 321 5.60 0.29 17.83
CA THR A 321 4.80 1.53 17.73
C THR A 321 5.67 2.78 17.50
N GLN A 322 6.90 2.83 18.05
CA GLN A 322 7.84 3.88 17.69
C GLN A 322 8.30 3.75 16.24
N ALA A 323 8.64 2.53 15.80
CA ALA A 323 9.05 2.28 14.42
C ALA A 323 7.96 2.70 13.43
N TRP A 324 6.70 2.37 13.69
CA TRP A 324 5.55 2.88 12.94
C TRP A 324 5.51 4.42 12.89
N ARG A 325 5.64 5.11 14.03
CA ARG A 325 5.65 6.58 14.04
C ARG A 325 6.79 7.15 13.18
N ASP A 326 8.00 6.63 13.37
CA ASP A 326 9.23 7.22 12.84
C ASP A 326 9.46 6.91 11.36
N ASN A 327 9.10 5.70 10.92
CA ASN A 327 9.34 5.17 9.58
C ASN A 327 8.11 5.24 8.67
N ILE A 328 6.89 5.23 9.23
CA ILE A 328 5.65 5.30 8.44
C ILE A 328 5.01 6.68 8.58
N ALA A 329 4.46 7.01 9.76
CA ALA A 329 3.62 8.19 9.92
C ALA A 329 4.37 9.51 9.60
N ARG A 330 5.59 9.66 10.13
CA ARG A 330 6.42 10.85 9.90
C ARG A 330 6.87 10.96 8.44
N VAL A 331 7.24 9.85 7.81
CA VAL A 331 7.67 9.84 6.40
C VAL A 331 6.49 10.16 5.49
N ARG A 332 5.34 9.52 5.69
CA ARG A 332 4.07 9.83 5.00
C ARG A 332 3.70 11.31 5.11
N ASN A 333 3.80 11.90 6.30
CA ASN A 333 3.53 13.33 6.50
C ASN A 333 4.47 14.23 5.70
N ARG A 334 5.78 13.93 5.68
CA ARG A 334 6.72 14.67 4.81
C ARG A 334 6.42 14.47 3.33
N THR A 335 6.07 13.25 2.92
CA THR A 335 5.78 12.92 1.52
C THR A 335 4.52 13.60 0.99
N ILE A 336 3.47 13.69 1.80
CA ILE A 336 2.21 14.34 1.43
C ILE A 336 2.32 15.86 1.57
N HIS A 337 2.80 16.36 2.71
CA HIS A 337 2.71 17.78 3.02
C HIS A 337 3.94 18.59 2.61
N ALA A 338 5.12 17.98 2.54
CA ALA A 338 6.36 18.65 2.13
C ALA A 338 6.85 18.22 0.73
N GLY A 339 6.09 17.36 0.03
CA GLY A 339 6.47 16.86 -1.29
C GLY A 339 7.73 15.97 -1.28
N HIS A 340 8.11 15.41 -0.12
CA HIS A 340 9.28 14.53 -0.01
C HIS A 340 9.11 13.27 -0.88
N GLU A 341 10.13 12.97 -1.68
CA GLU A 341 10.17 11.77 -2.52
C GLU A 341 10.91 10.64 -1.77
N PRO A 342 10.21 9.61 -1.28
CA PRO A 342 10.85 8.58 -0.47
C PRO A 342 11.78 7.71 -1.31
N GLY A 343 12.95 7.37 -0.74
CA GLY A 343 13.88 6.42 -1.35
C GLY A 343 13.52 4.96 -1.02
N ILE A 344 14.22 4.01 -1.67
CA ILE A 344 14.05 2.57 -1.45
C ILE A 344 14.11 2.18 0.03
N ARG A 345 15.14 2.64 0.74
CA ARG A 345 15.33 2.34 2.17
C ARG A 345 14.19 2.85 3.05
N GLU A 346 13.63 4.02 2.75
CA GLU A 346 12.49 4.54 3.52
C GLU A 346 11.24 3.70 3.27
N ALA A 347 11.00 3.25 2.03
CA ALA A 347 9.88 2.37 1.70
C ALA A 347 10.05 0.96 2.29
N GLU A 348 11.26 0.39 2.26
CA GLU A 348 11.56 -0.90 2.90
C GLU A 348 11.34 -0.83 4.42
N LEU A 349 11.90 0.17 5.09
CA LEU A 349 11.70 0.37 6.53
C LEU A 349 10.24 0.60 6.89
N ALA A 350 9.48 1.32 6.05
CA ALA A 350 8.05 1.51 6.24
C ALA A 350 7.30 0.17 6.16
N TYR A 351 7.57 -0.64 5.13
CA TYR A 351 6.94 -1.95 4.99
C TYR A 351 7.33 -2.91 6.13
N GLU A 352 8.60 -2.98 6.51
CA GLU A 352 9.06 -3.78 7.64
C GLU A 352 8.41 -3.36 8.96
N SER A 353 8.33 -2.05 9.21
CA SER A 353 7.68 -1.50 10.41
C SER A 353 6.18 -1.84 10.44
N LEU A 354 5.52 -1.96 9.29
CA LEU A 354 4.13 -2.41 9.19
C LEU A 354 3.99 -3.88 9.63
N ILE A 355 4.88 -4.76 9.15
CA ILE A 355 4.87 -6.17 9.53
C ILE A 355 5.15 -6.35 11.02
N ASP A 356 6.09 -5.59 11.57
CA ASP A 356 6.42 -5.66 12.99
C ASP A 356 5.27 -5.11 13.86
N LEU A 357 4.55 -4.08 13.39
CA LEU A 357 3.34 -3.60 14.06
C LEU A 357 2.23 -4.65 14.06
N GLU A 358 1.98 -5.31 12.93
CA GLU A 358 1.02 -6.42 12.81
C GLU A 358 1.38 -7.56 13.77
N ARG A 359 2.65 -7.98 13.75
CA ARG A 359 3.15 -9.04 14.64
C ARG A 359 2.95 -8.66 16.10
N HIS A 360 3.27 -7.41 16.47
CA HIS A 360 3.09 -6.91 17.83
C HIS A 360 1.64 -6.97 18.30
N GLY A 361 0.69 -6.47 17.51
CA GLY A 361 -0.73 -6.53 17.86
C GLY A 361 -1.25 -7.97 17.91
N ALA A 362 -0.85 -8.82 16.96
CA ALA A 362 -1.21 -10.24 16.95
C ALA A 362 -0.69 -10.97 18.21
N ASP A 363 0.55 -10.71 18.63
CA ASP A 363 1.14 -11.32 19.83
C ASP A 363 0.39 -10.89 21.10
N LEU A 364 0.04 -9.61 21.21
CA LEU A 364 -0.72 -9.09 22.36
C LEU A 364 -2.14 -9.64 22.41
N VAL A 365 -2.85 -9.70 21.28
CA VAL A 365 -4.21 -10.28 21.21
C VAL A 365 -4.17 -11.77 21.51
N ALA A 366 -3.19 -12.50 20.98
CA ALA A 366 -3.01 -13.93 21.28
C ALA A 366 -2.71 -14.16 22.76
N ALA A 367 -1.96 -13.27 23.42
CA ALA A 367 -1.75 -13.30 24.86
C ALA A 367 -3.04 -12.99 25.66
N ARG A 368 -4.01 -12.32 25.04
CA ARG A 368 -5.34 -12.00 25.57
C ARG A 368 -6.47 -12.86 25.00
N ASN A 369 -6.15 -14.02 24.41
CA ASN A 369 -7.14 -14.90 23.80
C ASN A 369 -8.26 -15.40 24.75
N SER A 370 -8.09 -15.26 26.07
CA SER A 370 -9.15 -15.56 27.04
C SER A 370 -10.24 -14.49 27.09
N LYS A 371 -9.89 -13.25 26.74
CA LYS A 371 -10.81 -12.10 26.63
C LYS A 371 -11.25 -11.87 25.19
N TYR A 372 -10.33 -12.00 24.23
CA TYR A 372 -10.58 -11.75 22.81
C TYR A 372 -10.33 -12.98 21.92
N PRO A 373 -10.96 -14.14 22.18
CA PRO A 373 -10.72 -15.34 21.39
C PRO A 373 -11.09 -15.21 19.90
N ARG A 374 -12.16 -14.49 19.55
CA ARG A 374 -12.60 -14.31 18.15
C ARG A 374 -11.64 -13.41 17.41
N THR A 375 -11.24 -12.29 18.03
CA THR A 375 -10.22 -11.39 17.49
C THR A 375 -8.89 -12.11 17.30
N ALA A 376 -8.48 -12.94 18.26
CA ALA A 376 -7.26 -13.73 18.17
C ALA A 376 -7.28 -14.73 17.00
N LEU A 377 -8.41 -15.39 16.77
CA LEU A 377 -8.61 -16.28 15.62
C LEU A 377 -8.63 -15.52 14.30
N ALA A 378 -9.31 -14.37 14.24
CA ALA A 378 -9.41 -13.56 13.02
C ALA A 378 -8.02 -13.08 12.55
N ILE A 379 -7.17 -12.61 13.47
CA ILE A 379 -5.85 -12.06 13.11
C ILE A 379 -4.76 -13.13 12.97
N CYS A 380 -4.71 -14.12 13.86
CA CYS A 380 -3.62 -15.10 13.86
C CYS A 380 -3.93 -16.32 12.99
N GLY A 381 -5.22 -16.63 12.79
CA GLY A 381 -5.65 -17.95 12.35
C GLY A 381 -5.30 -19.05 13.36
N GLU A 382 -5.77 -20.26 13.08
CA GLU A 382 -5.45 -21.44 13.90
C GLU A 382 -3.94 -21.68 13.98
N GLU A 383 -3.26 -21.70 12.82
CA GLU A 383 -1.82 -21.98 12.76
C GLU A 383 -0.98 -20.91 13.45
N GLY A 384 -1.36 -19.63 13.32
CA GLY A 384 -0.66 -18.55 14.05
C GLY A 384 -0.84 -18.63 15.56
N LEU A 385 -1.99 -19.11 16.05
CA LEU A 385 -2.19 -19.38 17.48
C LEU A 385 -1.42 -20.62 17.94
N ARG A 386 -1.35 -21.69 17.13
CA ARG A 386 -0.57 -22.89 17.43
C ARG A 386 0.91 -22.57 17.58
N ARG A 387 1.50 -21.85 16.62
CA ARG A 387 2.91 -21.40 16.66
C ARG A 387 3.23 -20.56 17.89
N ARG A 388 2.26 -19.81 18.42
CA ARG A 388 2.39 -19.00 19.64
C ARG A 388 2.14 -19.78 20.94
N GLY A 389 1.76 -21.06 20.86
CA GLY A 389 1.33 -21.83 22.02
C GLY A 389 0.04 -21.28 22.66
N LYS A 390 -0.80 -20.59 21.88
CA LYS A 390 -2.05 -19.95 22.31
C LYS A 390 -3.31 -20.62 21.74
N PHE A 391 -3.16 -21.71 20.98
CA PHE A 391 -4.30 -22.53 20.54
C PHE A 391 -4.74 -23.48 21.65
N THR A 392 -5.72 -23.04 22.45
CA THR A 392 -6.19 -23.78 23.63
C THR A 392 -7.45 -24.60 23.32
N GLN A 393 -7.79 -25.57 24.19
CA GLN A 393 -9.06 -26.31 24.07
C GLN A 393 -10.30 -25.37 24.09
N ARG A 394 -10.22 -24.22 24.78
CA ARG A 394 -11.31 -23.24 24.78
C ARG A 394 -11.53 -22.66 23.38
N ILE A 395 -10.46 -22.32 22.68
CA ILE A 395 -10.52 -21.83 21.29
C ILE A 395 -11.10 -22.90 20.36
N GLN A 396 -10.68 -24.16 20.53
CA GLN A 396 -11.23 -25.28 19.76
C GLN A 396 -12.74 -25.45 19.98
N ARG A 397 -13.20 -25.42 21.24
CA ARG A 397 -14.62 -25.50 21.57
C ARG A 397 -15.39 -24.33 20.98
N LEU A 398 -14.85 -23.12 21.08
CA LEU A 398 -15.46 -21.91 20.51
C LEU A 398 -15.66 -22.04 18.99
N MET A 399 -14.68 -22.58 18.26
CA MET A 399 -14.80 -22.81 16.81
C MET A 399 -15.83 -23.88 16.43
N GLN A 400 -16.17 -24.78 17.36
CA GLN A 400 -17.08 -25.90 17.15
C GLN A 400 -18.48 -25.65 17.74
N ASP A 401 -18.67 -24.53 18.43
CA ASP A 401 -19.92 -24.22 19.12
C ASP A 401 -20.97 -23.73 18.11
N PRO A 402 -22.07 -24.49 17.90
CA PRO A 402 -23.11 -24.10 16.95
C PRO A 402 -23.96 -22.90 17.42
N SER A 403 -23.85 -22.50 18.69
CA SER A 403 -24.54 -21.32 19.22
C SER A 403 -23.81 -20.01 18.91
N GLU A 404 -22.55 -20.08 18.46
CA GLU A 404 -21.78 -18.91 18.08
C GLU A 404 -22.37 -18.21 16.86
N PRO A 405 -22.40 -16.86 16.83
CA PRO A 405 -22.79 -16.14 15.64
C PRO A 405 -21.86 -16.44 14.48
N ARG A 406 -22.34 -16.17 13.27
CA ARG A 406 -21.49 -16.18 12.08
C ARG A 406 -20.56 -14.97 12.15
N TRP A 407 -19.43 -15.11 12.84
CA TRP A 407 -18.57 -13.99 13.25
C TRP A 407 -18.26 -13.00 12.13
N VAL A 408 -17.92 -13.51 10.94
CA VAL A 408 -17.61 -12.67 9.78
C VAL A 408 -18.81 -11.82 9.38
N GLU A 409 -19.98 -12.45 9.19
CA GLU A 409 -21.21 -11.74 8.78
C GLU A 409 -21.64 -10.73 9.84
N THR A 410 -21.65 -11.14 11.11
CA THR A 410 -22.05 -10.31 12.25
C THR A 410 -21.10 -9.12 12.45
N PHE A 411 -19.79 -9.34 12.41
CA PHE A 411 -18.82 -8.24 12.50
C PHE A 411 -18.92 -7.28 11.32
N VAL A 412 -19.14 -7.76 10.09
CA VAL A 412 -19.30 -6.89 8.91
C VAL A 412 -20.53 -5.99 9.04
N ARG A 413 -21.65 -6.54 9.51
CA ARG A 413 -22.87 -5.76 9.79
C ARG A 413 -22.57 -4.71 10.86
N TRP A 414 -22.00 -5.12 12.00
CA TRP A 414 -21.63 -4.22 13.09
C TRP A 414 -20.70 -3.09 12.67
N LYS A 415 -19.65 -3.42 11.92
CA LYS A 415 -18.68 -2.45 11.42
C LYS A 415 -19.35 -1.47 10.46
N SER A 416 -20.27 -1.94 9.62
CA SER A 416 -21.01 -1.09 8.68
C SER A 416 -21.90 -0.09 9.41
N GLU A 417 -22.61 -0.53 10.45
CA GLU A 417 -23.39 0.36 11.33
C GLU A 417 -22.48 1.35 12.07
N THR A 418 -21.33 0.89 12.60
CA THR A 418 -20.35 1.76 13.28
C THR A 418 -19.81 2.86 12.36
N MET A 419 -19.47 2.50 11.11
CA MET A 419 -18.99 3.46 10.12
C MET A 419 -20.08 4.44 9.68
N ARG A 420 -21.36 4.00 9.69
CA ARG A 420 -22.50 4.87 9.41
C ARG A 420 -22.67 5.92 10.50
N GLU A 421 -22.61 5.54 11.77
CA GLU A 421 -22.69 6.47 12.90
C GLU A 421 -21.55 7.48 12.91
N ARG A 422 -20.34 7.02 12.57
CA ARG A 422 -19.18 7.90 12.34
C ARG A 422 -19.45 8.88 11.20
N ASN A 423 -19.86 8.39 10.02
CA ASN A 423 -20.09 9.23 8.85
C ASN A 423 -21.22 10.24 9.09
N ARG A 424 -22.27 9.86 9.84
CA ARG A 424 -23.35 10.76 10.26
C ARG A 424 -22.82 11.90 11.13
N SER A 425 -21.95 11.58 12.09
CA SER A 425 -21.28 12.58 12.94
C SER A 425 -20.41 13.56 12.13
N ASP A 426 -19.84 13.09 11.03
CA ASP A 426 -19.04 13.90 10.09
C ASP A 426 -19.90 14.63 9.02
N GLY A 427 -21.21 14.43 8.99
CA GLY A 427 -22.14 15.03 8.03
C GLY A 427 -22.14 14.38 6.64
N PHE A 428 -21.61 13.17 6.50
CA PHE A 428 -21.57 12.36 5.26
C PHE A 428 -22.54 11.16 5.27
N GLY A 429 -23.41 11.05 6.27
CA GLY A 429 -24.41 9.99 6.35
C GLY A 429 -25.54 10.18 5.34
N GLU A 430 -26.10 9.08 4.84
CA GLU A 430 -27.34 9.15 4.08
C GLU A 430 -28.51 9.42 5.02
N GLU A 431 -29.21 10.54 4.79
CA GLU A 431 -30.43 10.86 5.53
C GLU A 431 -31.56 9.90 5.14
N PRO A 432 -32.35 9.41 6.11
CA PRO A 432 -33.47 8.53 5.83
C PRO A 432 -34.60 9.28 5.11
N VAL A 433 -35.26 8.60 4.17
CA VAL A 433 -36.32 9.17 3.35
C VAL A 433 -37.60 8.37 3.57
N VAL A 434 -38.61 9.01 4.16
CA VAL A 434 -39.90 8.38 4.47
C VAL A 434 -40.55 7.70 3.27
N ASN A 435 -40.49 8.32 2.08
CA ASN A 435 -41.16 7.80 0.88
C ASN A 435 -40.51 6.53 0.30
N ARG A 436 -39.27 6.19 0.68
CA ARG A 436 -38.62 4.92 0.30
C ARG A 436 -38.63 3.89 1.43
N ALA A 437 -39.14 4.27 2.60
CA ALA A 437 -39.20 3.37 3.73
C ALA A 437 -40.33 2.36 3.57
N SER A 438 -40.06 1.13 4.00
CA SER A 438 -41.04 0.06 4.11
C SER A 438 -41.57 0.00 5.53
N LEU A 439 -42.88 -0.24 5.70
CA LEU A 439 -43.45 -0.52 7.01
C LEU A 439 -43.16 -1.97 7.38
N LEU A 440 -42.61 -2.19 8.57
CA LEU A 440 -42.36 -3.50 9.15
C LEU A 440 -43.25 -3.70 10.36
N MET A 441 -43.79 -4.91 10.50
CA MET A 441 -44.44 -5.37 11.71
C MET A 441 -43.49 -6.33 12.43
N VAL A 442 -43.08 -5.95 13.64
CA VAL A 442 -42.07 -6.65 14.44
C VAL A 442 -42.74 -7.30 15.65
N GLY A 443 -42.55 -8.59 15.85
CA GLY A 443 -43.10 -9.33 16.98
C GLY A 443 -42.34 -9.14 18.27
N HIS A 444 -43.05 -8.77 19.34
CA HIS A 444 -42.55 -8.79 20.72
C HIS A 444 -43.48 -9.55 21.65
N GLN A 445 -42.94 -9.92 22.82
CA GLN A 445 -43.71 -10.54 23.91
C GLN A 445 -44.87 -9.65 24.40
N GLU A 446 -44.72 -8.33 24.35
CA GLU A 446 -45.74 -7.35 24.77
C GLU A 446 -46.75 -7.02 23.66
N GLY A 447 -46.52 -7.49 22.43
CA GLY A 447 -47.33 -7.19 21.25
C GLY A 447 -46.50 -6.79 20.02
N PRO A 448 -47.14 -6.55 18.87
CA PRO A 448 -46.46 -6.06 17.68
C PRO A 448 -45.93 -4.62 17.88
N ASP A 449 -44.70 -4.35 17.45
CA ASP A 449 -44.19 -3.00 17.22
C ASP A 449 -44.18 -2.71 15.71
N TRP A 450 -44.38 -1.45 15.35
CA TRP A 450 -44.47 -1.02 13.96
C TRP A 450 -43.30 -0.10 13.65
N VAL A 451 -42.54 -0.46 12.63
CA VAL A 451 -41.24 0.16 12.34
C VAL A 451 -41.18 0.56 10.88
N LEU A 452 -40.89 1.83 10.60
CA LEU A 452 -40.46 2.24 9.27
C LEU A 452 -39.00 1.89 9.11
N HIS A 453 -38.66 1.21 8.01
CA HIS A 453 -37.30 0.82 7.67
C HIS A 453 -36.89 1.41 6.33
N ASP A 454 -35.81 2.17 6.35
CA ASP A 454 -35.16 2.66 5.14
C ASP A 454 -33.94 1.78 4.87
N PRO A 455 -34.01 0.86 3.90
CA PRO A 455 -32.91 -0.09 3.63
C PRO A 455 -31.67 0.57 3.02
N VAL A 456 -31.80 1.76 2.41
CA VAL A 456 -30.68 2.47 1.79
C VAL A 456 -29.90 3.24 2.86
N ALA A 457 -30.61 4.00 3.70
CA ALA A 457 -30.00 4.62 4.87
C ALA A 457 -29.64 3.59 5.96
N ALA A 458 -30.17 2.37 5.90
CA ALA A 458 -30.11 1.34 6.93
C ALA A 458 -30.56 1.87 8.30
N MET A 459 -31.62 2.65 8.29
CA MET A 459 -32.19 3.30 9.48
C MET A 459 -33.59 2.79 9.71
N ALA A 460 -34.03 2.85 10.96
CA ALA A 460 -35.38 2.51 11.35
C ALA A 460 -35.95 3.51 12.35
N ALA A 461 -37.27 3.66 12.35
CA ALA A 461 -38.00 4.49 13.32
C ALA A 461 -39.36 3.88 13.63
N ARG A 462 -39.77 3.91 14.90
CA ARG A 462 -41.12 3.50 15.30
C ARG A 462 -42.20 4.37 14.67
N VAL A 463 -43.35 3.78 14.40
CA VAL A 463 -44.54 4.44 13.88
C VAL A 463 -45.81 3.86 14.49
N THR A 464 -46.90 4.61 14.50
CA THR A 464 -48.22 4.09 14.90
C THR A 464 -49.12 4.19 13.68
N PRO A 465 -49.24 3.11 12.89
CA PRO A 465 -50.06 3.16 11.69
C PRO A 465 -51.53 3.19 12.08
N ASP A 466 -52.31 4.01 11.36
CA ASP A 466 -53.76 3.92 11.43
C ASP A 466 -54.21 2.69 10.64
N LEU A 467 -54.48 1.59 11.34
CA LEU A 467 -54.88 0.32 10.73
C LEU A 467 -56.19 0.44 9.93
N SER A 468 -57.03 1.44 10.23
CA SER A 468 -58.26 1.69 9.47
C SER A 468 -58.01 2.30 8.09
N ALA A 469 -56.81 2.82 7.84
CA ALA A 469 -56.40 3.37 6.55
C ALA A 469 -55.94 2.29 5.56
N PHE A 470 -55.77 1.03 6.00
CA PHE A 470 -55.38 -0.06 5.11
C PHE A 470 -56.59 -0.60 4.33
N PRO A 471 -56.42 -0.97 3.04
CA PRO A 471 -57.44 -1.70 2.30
C PRO A 471 -57.88 -2.97 3.05
N GLU A 472 -59.17 -3.31 2.98
CA GLU A 472 -59.78 -4.46 3.69
C GLU A 472 -59.04 -5.79 3.44
N GLU A 473 -58.55 -5.98 2.21
CA GLU A 473 -57.73 -7.14 1.82
C GLU A 473 -56.40 -7.20 2.58
N GLN A 474 -55.73 -6.05 2.80
CA GLN A 474 -54.49 -5.96 3.56
C GLN A 474 -54.74 -6.10 5.07
N ALA A 475 -55.84 -5.54 5.58
CA ALA A 475 -56.23 -5.67 6.99
C ALA A 475 -56.41 -7.14 7.40
N THR A 476 -57.09 -7.93 6.57
CA THR A 476 -57.27 -9.38 6.80
C THR A 476 -55.92 -10.12 6.80
N GLY A 477 -55.00 -9.74 5.90
CA GLY A 477 -53.65 -10.28 5.87
C GLY A 477 -52.83 -9.94 7.12
N ILE A 478 -52.92 -8.69 7.59
CA ILE A 478 -52.25 -8.23 8.81
C ILE A 478 -52.77 -8.98 10.04
N GLU A 479 -54.08 -9.19 10.18
CA GLU A 479 -54.65 -9.98 11.29
C GLU A 479 -54.10 -11.41 11.30
N SER A 480 -54.04 -12.06 10.13
CA SER A 480 -53.43 -13.38 9.99
C SER A 480 -51.93 -13.39 10.34
N MET A 481 -51.19 -12.35 9.95
CA MET A 481 -49.78 -12.22 10.34
C MET A 481 -49.62 -11.99 11.84
N LEU A 482 -50.49 -11.21 12.47
CA LEU A 482 -50.49 -10.96 13.92
C LEU A 482 -50.72 -12.25 14.73
N GLU A 483 -51.60 -13.14 14.26
CA GLU A 483 -51.83 -14.46 14.89
C GLU A 483 -50.60 -15.37 14.82
N ASN A 484 -49.76 -15.21 13.80
CA ASN A 484 -48.54 -15.99 13.59
C ASN A 484 -47.26 -15.25 14.03
N LEU A 485 -47.41 -14.05 14.60
CA LEU A 485 -46.28 -13.21 14.98
C LEU A 485 -45.65 -13.76 16.26
N HIS A 486 -44.38 -14.13 16.18
CA HIS A 486 -43.59 -14.58 17.31
C HIS A 486 -42.48 -13.59 17.63
N ASP A 487 -41.99 -13.64 18.86
CA ASP A 487 -40.91 -12.77 19.35
C ASP A 487 -39.68 -12.87 18.42
N GLY A 488 -39.22 -11.74 17.91
CA GLY A 488 -38.06 -11.66 17.01
C GLY A 488 -38.34 -11.89 15.52
N VAL A 489 -39.60 -12.02 15.10
CA VAL A 489 -39.99 -12.09 13.68
C VAL A 489 -40.40 -10.71 13.16
N ALA A 490 -39.91 -10.33 11.98
CA ALA A 490 -40.31 -9.11 11.29
C ALA A 490 -40.97 -9.44 9.94
N HIS A 491 -42.12 -8.85 9.66
CA HIS A 491 -42.84 -8.95 8.39
C HIS A 491 -42.82 -7.62 7.64
N ILE A 492 -42.49 -7.64 6.36
CA ILE A 492 -42.49 -6.45 5.49
C ILE A 492 -43.90 -6.24 4.94
N LEU A 493 -44.40 -5.01 5.06
CA LEU A 493 -45.65 -4.54 4.47
C LEU A 493 -45.35 -3.46 3.44
N ASP A 494 -45.79 -3.68 2.21
CA ASP A 494 -45.55 -2.77 1.08
C ASP A 494 -46.53 -1.57 1.11
N VAL A 495 -46.38 -0.73 2.14
CA VAL A 495 -47.22 0.45 2.38
C VAL A 495 -46.34 1.64 2.72
N HIS A 496 -46.66 2.80 2.12
CA HIS A 496 -45.88 4.03 2.21
C HIS A 496 -46.70 5.19 2.78
N GLY A 497 -46.01 6.28 3.17
CA GLY A 497 -46.65 7.54 3.56
C GLY A 497 -46.87 7.73 5.06
N PHE A 498 -46.33 6.86 5.90
CA PHE A 498 -46.38 7.04 7.36
C PHE A 498 -45.30 8.02 7.85
N VAL A 499 -45.61 8.75 8.91
CA VAL A 499 -44.67 9.66 9.57
C VAL A 499 -44.11 8.96 10.80
N PRO A 500 -42.77 8.92 11.00
CA PRO A 500 -42.19 8.29 12.18
C PRO A 500 -42.59 9.04 13.45
N ASN A 501 -42.78 8.28 14.54
CA ASN A 501 -43.09 8.81 15.87
C ASN A 501 -41.83 9.23 16.64
N GLU A 502 -40.66 8.78 16.20
CA GLU A 502 -39.37 9.02 16.82
C GLU A 502 -38.32 9.43 15.78
N GLU A 503 -37.13 9.81 16.25
CA GLU A 503 -35.99 10.02 15.38
C GLU A 503 -35.52 8.69 14.77
N TRP A 504 -35.04 8.76 13.54
CA TRP A 504 -34.42 7.61 12.89
C TRP A 504 -33.14 7.21 13.60
N VAL A 505 -33.06 5.92 13.92
CA VAL A 505 -31.91 5.26 14.55
C VAL A 505 -31.39 4.14 13.65
N GLY A 506 -30.19 3.61 13.94
CA GLY A 506 -29.66 2.45 13.21
C GLY A 506 -30.66 1.28 13.21
N GLN A 507 -30.86 0.64 12.05
CA GLN A 507 -31.88 -0.40 11.85
C GLN A 507 -31.79 -1.55 12.87
N HIS A 508 -30.57 -1.86 13.33
CA HIS A 508 -30.31 -2.92 14.30
C HIS A 508 -31.09 -2.72 15.62
N ARG A 509 -31.36 -1.47 16.02
CA ARG A 509 -32.09 -1.13 17.25
C ARG A 509 -33.59 -1.41 17.21
N ARG A 510 -34.16 -1.60 16.02
CA ARG A 510 -35.62 -1.73 15.83
C ARG A 510 -36.01 -2.99 15.08
N ILE A 511 -35.07 -3.65 14.42
CA ILE A 511 -35.35 -4.85 13.63
C ILE A 511 -34.58 -6.03 14.26
N PRO A 512 -35.28 -6.98 14.90
CA PRO A 512 -34.64 -8.14 15.51
C PRO A 512 -34.04 -9.07 14.46
N GLY A 513 -33.09 -9.90 14.89
CA GLY A 513 -32.48 -10.92 14.04
C GLY A 513 -31.51 -10.39 12.98
N LEU A 514 -31.19 -9.09 13.00
CA LEU A 514 -30.16 -8.53 12.12
C LEU A 514 -28.76 -9.06 12.45
N GLY A 515 -28.55 -9.64 13.63
CA GLY A 515 -27.30 -10.31 14.02
C GLY A 515 -26.12 -9.37 13.92
N THR A 516 -26.26 -8.16 14.45
CA THR A 516 -25.24 -7.10 14.43
C THR A 516 -24.30 -7.24 15.63
N MET A 517 -24.83 -7.53 16.80
CA MET A 517 -24.10 -7.65 18.05
C MET A 517 -23.60 -9.09 18.26
N VAL A 518 -22.40 -9.21 18.83
CA VAL A 518 -21.78 -10.52 19.11
C VAL A 518 -22.58 -11.40 20.08
N ASN A 519 -23.40 -10.76 20.93
CA ASN A 519 -24.22 -11.40 21.95
C ASN A 519 -25.70 -11.51 21.55
N TRP A 520 -26.05 -11.18 20.29
CA TRP A 520 -27.42 -11.14 19.78
C TRP A 520 -28.34 -10.10 20.45
N GLU A 521 -27.80 -9.18 21.26
CA GLU A 521 -28.56 -8.09 21.89
C GLU A 521 -28.70 -6.87 20.95
N ASP A 522 -29.17 -7.11 19.73
CA ASP A 522 -29.35 -6.07 18.71
C ASP A 522 -30.43 -5.03 19.09
N PHE A 523 -31.42 -5.48 19.86
CA PHE A 523 -32.69 -4.77 20.05
C PHE A 523 -32.81 -4.16 21.46
N TYR A 524 -33.04 -2.84 21.54
CA TYR A 524 -33.17 -2.11 22.82
C TYR A 524 -33.94 -0.77 22.75
#